data_AF-A0A542QSD9-F1
#
_entry.id   AF-A0A542QSD9-F1
#
_cell.length_a   1.000
_cell.length_b   1.000
_cell.length_c   1.000
_cell.angle_alpha   90.00
_cell.angle_beta   90.00
_cell.angle_gamma   90.00
#
_symmetry.space_group_name_H-M   'P 1'
#
loop_
_entity.id
_entity.type
_entity.pdbx_description
1 polymer ?
#
loop_
_entity_poly.entity_id
_entity_poly.type
_entity_poly.pdbx_seq_one_letter_code
_entity_poly.pdbx_strand_id
1 'polypeptide(L)'
;MYLRKGPFPAVALAVAGLLLTGCAGAGGEAAPVAAQRSAGAAGGPSAVGRFGPGGQTVRAQEIPFLGPQTRAKISRATQQAVVVVGEGPDSNRSTATLYERIPGLGWKAVSEPWPAHNGLRGWTYDHETADHRTPIGVFGLTDAGGKLPDPGTRLPYDQEAAFDAPGTGFEGEPLKGSFDHVVAINYNREPGTTPLDWTRPLGDEKGGGIWIHVDHGGPTQGCVALKLERMKELLVWLDPAKQPVVVMGDAAALRR
;
A
#
# COMPACT_ATOMS: atom_id res chain seq x y z
N MET A 1 26.32 16.64 -43.52
CA MET A 1 25.24 17.29 -44.28
C MET A 1 24.53 18.23 -43.31
N TYR A 2 24.68 19.54 -43.52
CA TYR A 2 24.24 20.62 -42.64
C TYR A 2 22.83 21.03 -43.06
N LEU A 3 21.87 21.16 -42.13
CA LEU A 3 20.70 22.01 -42.36
C LEU A 3 20.40 22.89 -41.14
N ARG A 4 20.12 24.15 -41.48
CA ARG A 4 20.14 25.37 -40.66
C ARG A 4 18.86 25.57 -39.85
N LYS A 5 19.04 26.29 -38.74
CA LYS A 5 18.05 26.94 -37.85
C LYS A 5 17.18 27.98 -38.57
N GLY A 6 15.98 28.22 -38.01
CA GLY A 6 15.22 29.47 -38.11
C GLY A 6 14.24 29.61 -36.91
N PRO A 7 14.08 30.79 -36.26
CA PRO A 7 13.37 30.93 -34.96
C PRO A 7 12.06 31.75 -35.02
N PHE A 8 11.43 31.90 -33.84
CA PHE A 8 10.49 32.93 -33.36
C PHE A 8 8.97 32.62 -33.41
N PRO A 9 8.11 33.27 -32.58
CA PRO A 9 8.36 34.13 -31.41
C PRO A 9 7.53 33.78 -30.14
N ALA A 10 7.95 34.35 -29.01
CA ALA A 10 7.18 34.48 -27.78
C ALA A 10 6.11 35.58 -27.92
N VAL A 11 4.94 35.38 -27.30
CA VAL A 11 3.92 36.41 -27.07
C VAL A 11 3.60 36.44 -25.58
N ALA A 12 3.89 37.56 -24.94
CA ALA A 12 3.42 37.92 -23.62
C ALA A 12 2.34 39.00 -23.77
N LEU A 13 1.23 38.88 -23.03
CA LEU A 13 0.34 40.00 -22.74
C LEU A 13 -0.39 39.75 -21.42
N ALA A 14 -0.26 40.73 -20.54
CA ALA A 14 -0.81 40.80 -19.19
C ALA A 14 -2.17 41.52 -19.20
N VAL A 15 -2.90 41.43 -18.08
CA VAL A 15 -3.35 42.56 -17.22
C VAL A 15 -4.72 42.30 -16.53
N ALA A 16 -4.72 42.58 -15.22
CA ALA A 16 -5.76 43.07 -14.30
C ALA A 16 -6.91 42.17 -13.80
N GLY A 17 -6.92 41.99 -12.47
CA GLY A 17 -8.12 41.81 -11.66
C GLY A 17 -8.08 42.77 -10.46
N LEU A 18 -9.05 43.68 -10.38
CA LEU A 18 -9.21 44.73 -9.37
C LEU A 18 -10.19 44.26 -8.24
N LEU A 19 -9.79 44.50 -6.99
CA LEU A 19 -10.54 44.91 -5.78
C LEU A 19 -11.84 44.20 -5.29
N LEU A 20 -11.71 43.62 -4.08
CA LEU A 20 -12.47 43.80 -2.82
C LEU A 20 -13.95 44.27 -2.85
N THR A 21 -14.84 43.51 -2.20
CA THR A 21 -15.65 43.91 -1.02
C THR A 21 -16.72 42.85 -0.67
N GLY A 22 -17.03 42.69 0.62
CA GLY A 22 -18.17 41.88 1.10
C GLY A 22 -18.16 41.65 2.61
N CYS A 23 -18.85 42.50 3.37
CA CYS A 23 -19.05 42.45 4.82
C CYS A 23 -20.25 41.58 5.22
N ALA A 24 -20.24 40.99 6.43
CA ALA A 24 -21.41 40.92 7.33
C ALA A 24 -21.01 40.48 8.76
N GLY A 25 -21.38 41.30 9.76
CA GLY A 25 -21.34 41.01 11.20
C GLY A 25 -22.50 40.09 11.64
N ALA A 26 -22.46 39.37 12.76
CA ALA A 26 -22.31 39.73 14.18
C ALA A 26 -23.65 40.00 14.91
N GLY A 27 -23.81 39.33 16.07
CA GLY A 27 -24.88 39.49 17.07
C GLY A 27 -25.41 38.12 17.53
N GLY A 28 -25.53 37.74 18.80
CA GLY A 28 -25.31 38.31 20.15
C GLY A 28 -25.96 37.30 21.13
N GLU A 29 -25.27 36.80 22.16
CA GLU A 29 -25.44 37.13 23.61
C GLU A 29 -26.89 37.01 24.15
N ALA A 30 -27.24 36.51 25.35
CA ALA A 30 -26.70 35.70 26.44
C ALA A 30 -27.89 35.37 27.38
N ALA A 31 -27.72 34.38 28.29
CA ALA A 31 -28.63 34.03 29.41
C ALA A 31 -28.64 35.14 30.51
N PRO A 32 -29.36 35.10 31.69
CA PRO A 32 -29.53 33.95 32.63
C PRO A 32 -30.74 33.90 33.63
N VAL A 33 -30.89 32.72 34.30
CA VAL A 33 -31.19 32.38 35.74
C VAL A 33 -32.38 32.98 36.56
N ALA A 34 -33.19 32.07 37.15
CA ALA A 34 -33.76 32.09 38.54
C ALA A 34 -34.42 30.69 38.84
N ALA A 35 -33.99 29.86 39.80
CA ALA A 35 -34.19 29.81 41.26
C ALA A 35 -35.53 29.19 41.79
N GLN A 36 -35.39 28.13 42.61
CA GLN A 36 -36.15 27.72 43.84
C GLN A 36 -37.01 26.43 43.91
N ARG A 37 -36.43 25.45 44.64
CA ARG A 37 -36.91 24.52 45.72
C ARG A 37 -38.42 24.20 45.90
N SER A 38 -38.76 22.90 46.02
CA SER A 38 -39.00 22.18 47.32
C SER A 38 -39.68 20.81 47.19
N ALA A 39 -39.14 19.84 47.95
CA ALA A 39 -39.67 18.64 48.64
C ALA A 39 -40.95 17.89 48.17
N GLY A 40 -40.83 16.55 48.14
CA GLY A 40 -41.95 15.61 48.25
C GLY A 40 -41.48 14.15 48.11
N ALA A 41 -41.61 13.36 49.18
CA ALA A 41 -41.11 11.99 49.32
C ALA A 41 -42.11 10.91 48.85
N ALA A 42 -41.57 9.69 48.71
CA ALA A 42 -42.21 8.37 48.79
C ALA A 42 -42.66 7.68 47.49
N GLY A 43 -42.21 6.42 47.34
CA GLY A 43 -42.85 5.39 46.52
C GLY A 43 -41.93 4.74 45.48
N GLY A 44 -41.28 3.62 45.82
CA GLY A 44 -40.64 2.72 44.85
C GLY A 44 -41.66 2.14 43.85
N PRO A 45 -41.19 1.62 42.71
CA PRO A 45 -40.61 0.27 42.75
C PRO A 45 -39.25 0.18 42.08
N SER A 46 -38.46 -0.79 42.56
CA SER A 46 -37.19 -1.22 41.99
C SER A 46 -37.31 -1.43 40.49
N ALA A 47 -36.80 -0.48 39.72
CA ALA A 47 -36.46 -0.72 38.33
C ALA A 47 -35.35 -1.77 38.32
N VAL A 48 -35.72 -3.00 38.00
CA VAL A 48 -34.80 -4.04 37.57
C VAL A 48 -34.12 -3.50 36.32
N GLY A 49 -33.04 -2.76 36.51
CA GLY A 49 -32.08 -2.48 35.48
C GLY A 49 -31.55 -3.82 35.03
N ARG A 50 -32.13 -4.35 33.95
CA ARG A 50 -31.47 -5.37 33.14
C ARG A 50 -30.15 -4.73 32.69
N PHE A 51 -29.10 -4.94 33.46
CA PHE A 51 -27.76 -5.06 32.89
C PHE A 51 -27.87 -6.23 31.92
N GLY A 52 -28.27 -5.94 30.69
CA GLY A 52 -27.99 -6.85 29.58
C GLY A 52 -26.50 -7.15 29.66
N PRO A 53 -26.09 -8.41 29.47
CA PRO A 53 -24.66 -8.72 29.44
C PRO A 53 -24.05 -7.76 28.44
N GLY A 54 -23.17 -6.89 28.93
CA GLY A 54 -22.35 -6.05 28.09
C GLY A 54 -21.56 -7.03 27.25
N GLY A 55 -22.11 -7.35 26.07
CA GLY A 55 -21.44 -8.14 25.07
C GLY A 55 -20.19 -7.35 24.77
N GLN A 56 -19.07 -7.77 25.36
CA GLN A 56 -17.79 -7.31 24.91
C GLN A 56 -17.76 -7.72 23.45
N THR A 57 -18.01 -6.76 22.56
CA THR A 57 -17.76 -6.95 21.15
C THR A 57 -16.28 -7.24 21.09
N VAL A 58 -15.91 -8.51 20.94
CA VAL A 58 -14.52 -8.90 20.73
C VAL A 58 -14.11 -8.13 19.48
N ARG A 59 -13.29 -7.10 19.67
CA ARG A 59 -12.80 -6.31 18.55
C ARG A 59 -11.94 -7.26 17.74
N ALA A 60 -12.31 -7.46 16.47
CA ALA A 60 -11.51 -8.23 15.54
C ALA A 60 -10.07 -7.70 15.59
N GLN A 61 -9.11 -8.63 15.68
CA GLN A 61 -7.69 -8.32 15.71
C GLN A 61 -7.33 -7.56 14.43
N GLU A 62 -6.62 -6.45 14.59
CA GLU A 62 -6.06 -5.71 13.47
C GLU A 62 -4.62 -6.14 13.20
N ILE A 63 -4.14 -5.93 11.98
CA ILE A 63 -2.71 -6.06 11.67
C ILE A 63 -1.97 -5.11 12.63
N PRO A 64 -1.02 -5.62 13.45
CA PRO A 64 -0.25 -4.77 14.33
C PRO A 64 0.46 -3.67 13.55
N PHE A 65 0.80 -2.57 14.23
CA PHE A 65 1.64 -1.48 13.67
C PHE A 65 1.00 -0.59 12.60
N LEU A 66 0.05 -1.09 11.79
CA LEU A 66 -0.63 -0.25 10.80
C LEU A 66 -1.46 0.84 11.47
N GLY A 67 -1.36 2.07 11.01
CA GLY A 67 -2.16 3.20 11.49
C GLY A 67 -3.58 3.22 10.89
N PRO A 68 -4.47 4.07 11.43
CA PRO A 68 -5.85 4.16 10.96
C PRO A 68 -5.98 4.49 9.46
N GLN A 69 -5.13 5.37 8.91
CA GLN A 69 -5.22 5.74 7.50
C GLN A 69 -4.81 4.59 6.60
N THR A 70 -3.74 3.89 6.95
CA THR A 70 -3.28 2.70 6.21
C THR A 70 -4.31 1.57 6.29
N ARG A 71 -4.86 1.29 7.47
CA ARG A 71 -5.92 0.26 7.65
C ARG A 71 -7.17 0.56 6.85
N ALA A 72 -7.58 1.83 6.76
CA ALA A 72 -8.77 2.22 6.02
C ALA A 72 -8.67 1.95 4.51
N LYS A 73 -7.45 1.83 3.96
CA LYS A 73 -7.21 1.46 2.55
C LYS A 73 -7.33 -0.04 2.30
N ILE A 74 -7.30 -0.89 3.34
CA ILE A 74 -7.50 -2.33 3.21
C ILE A 74 -9.01 -2.60 3.16
N SER A 75 -9.49 -3.13 2.04
CA SER A 75 -10.91 -3.48 1.87
C SER A 75 -11.37 -4.46 2.96
N ARG A 76 -12.64 -4.35 3.38
CA ARG A 76 -13.26 -5.32 4.30
C ARG A 76 -13.37 -6.73 3.70
N ALA A 77 -13.35 -6.83 2.37
CA ALA A 77 -13.39 -8.10 1.66
C ALA A 77 -12.00 -8.76 1.55
N THR A 78 -10.91 -7.99 1.75
CA THR A 78 -9.55 -8.52 1.76
C THR A 78 -9.36 -9.47 2.94
N GLN A 79 -8.93 -10.69 2.64
CA GLN A 79 -8.61 -11.73 3.61
C GLN A 79 -7.13 -12.11 3.62
N GLN A 80 -6.33 -11.67 2.66
CA GLN A 80 -4.88 -11.89 2.64
C GLN A 80 -4.13 -10.56 2.49
N ALA A 81 -3.09 -10.36 3.30
CA ALA A 81 -2.21 -9.21 3.20
C ALA A 81 -0.74 -9.65 3.33
N VAL A 82 0.09 -9.21 2.38
CA VAL A 82 1.55 -9.23 2.51
C VAL A 82 1.96 -7.88 3.08
N VAL A 83 2.47 -7.85 4.30
CA VAL A 83 2.86 -6.60 4.96
C VAL A 83 4.38 -6.46 4.90
N VAL A 84 4.86 -5.49 4.11
CA VAL A 84 6.28 -5.20 3.91
C VAL A 84 6.64 -3.93 4.68
N VAL A 85 7.50 -4.05 5.68
CA VAL A 85 7.91 -2.94 6.55
C VAL A 85 9.39 -2.64 6.33
N GLY A 86 9.69 -1.46 5.79
CA GLY A 86 11.05 -0.93 5.67
C GLY A 86 11.64 -0.50 7.01
N GLU A 87 12.95 -0.69 7.18
CA GLU A 87 13.69 -0.27 8.39
C GLU A 87 13.67 1.26 8.59
N GLY A 88 13.53 2.03 7.50
CA GLY A 88 13.44 3.49 7.51
C GLY A 88 13.12 4.05 6.12
N PRO A 89 12.82 5.36 6.02
CA PRO A 89 12.37 5.99 4.77
C PRO A 89 13.38 5.92 3.64
N ASP A 90 14.68 5.95 3.93
CA ASP A 90 15.75 5.86 2.93
C ASP A 90 16.53 4.52 3.01
N SER A 91 16.00 3.52 3.73
CA SER A 91 16.62 2.18 3.83
C SER A 91 16.14 1.27 2.70
N ASN A 92 17.05 0.47 2.15
CA ASN A 92 16.76 -0.57 1.17
C ASN A 92 16.46 -1.95 1.79
N ARG A 93 16.42 -2.03 3.12
CA ARG A 93 16.09 -3.24 3.87
C ARG A 93 14.69 -3.19 4.46
N SER A 94 14.01 -4.32 4.36
CA SER A 94 12.66 -4.50 4.86
C SER A 94 12.42 -5.92 5.36
N THR A 95 11.25 -6.13 5.96
CA THR A 95 10.73 -7.47 6.25
C THR A 95 9.34 -7.63 5.68
N ALA A 96 9.01 -8.83 5.21
CA ALA A 96 7.68 -9.18 4.71
C ALA A 96 7.03 -10.24 5.63
N THR A 97 5.80 -10.00 6.04
CA THR A 97 5.01 -10.92 6.87
C THR A 97 3.66 -11.18 6.23
N LEU A 98 3.24 -12.45 6.18
CA LEU A 98 1.95 -12.84 5.67
C LEU A 98 0.89 -12.76 6.77
N TYR A 99 -0.24 -12.14 6.44
CA TYR A 99 -1.40 -12.03 7.31
C TYR A 99 -2.64 -12.59 6.63
N GLU A 100 -3.44 -13.32 7.40
CA GLU A 100 -4.75 -13.82 6.97
C GLU A 100 -5.84 -13.34 7.91
N ARG A 101 -6.96 -12.87 7.36
CA ARG A 101 -8.13 -12.43 8.12
C ARG A 101 -9.03 -13.62 8.40
N ILE A 102 -9.09 -14.02 9.66
CA ILE A 102 -9.96 -15.10 10.13
C ILE A 102 -11.34 -14.52 10.50
N PRO A 103 -12.45 -15.06 9.95
CA PRO A 103 -13.80 -14.60 10.30
C PRO A 103 -14.05 -14.58 11.80
N GLY A 104 -14.58 -13.48 12.32
CA GLY A 104 -14.87 -13.30 13.75
C GLY A 104 -13.65 -13.00 14.64
N LEU A 105 -12.44 -13.40 14.24
CA LEU A 105 -11.20 -13.18 15.02
C LEU A 105 -10.37 -11.99 14.51
N GLY A 106 -10.44 -11.67 13.22
CA GLY A 106 -9.62 -10.62 12.60
C GLY A 106 -8.31 -11.16 12.02
N TRP A 107 -7.34 -10.27 11.83
CA TRP A 107 -6.05 -10.58 11.22
C TRP A 107 -5.15 -11.40 12.14
N LYS A 108 -4.51 -12.41 11.54
CA LYS A 108 -3.50 -13.25 12.18
C LYS A 108 -2.27 -13.32 11.28
N ALA A 109 -1.08 -13.19 11.86
CA ALA A 109 0.17 -13.50 11.15
C ALA A 109 0.24 -15.02 10.90
N VAL A 110 0.48 -15.42 9.66
CA VAL A 110 0.58 -16.82 9.23
C VAL A 110 1.98 -17.19 8.76
N SER A 111 2.91 -16.24 8.79
CA SER A 111 4.34 -16.47 8.64
C SER A 111 5.11 -15.73 9.73
N GLU A 112 6.36 -16.15 9.96
CA GLU A 112 7.36 -15.29 10.59
C GLU A 112 7.76 -14.15 9.62
N PRO A 113 8.38 -13.06 10.09
CA PRO A 113 8.93 -12.03 9.22
C PRO A 113 10.07 -12.57 8.35
N TRP A 114 9.97 -12.37 7.05
CA TRP A 114 11.00 -12.74 6.09
C TRP A 114 11.87 -11.52 5.76
N PRO A 115 13.21 -11.65 5.76
CA PRO A 115 14.06 -10.60 5.21
C PRO A 115 13.70 -10.29 3.76
N ALA A 116 13.69 -9.01 3.42
CA ALA A 116 13.36 -8.52 2.09
C ALA A 116 14.23 -7.30 1.72
N HIS A 117 14.45 -7.11 0.42
CA HIS A 117 15.04 -5.88 -0.12
C HIS A 117 13.96 -5.04 -0.79
N ASN A 118 14.12 -3.72 -0.73
CA ASN A 118 13.30 -2.76 -1.46
C ASN A 118 14.19 -1.82 -2.30
N GLY A 119 13.59 -0.78 -2.88
CA GLY A 119 14.29 0.18 -3.73
C GLY A 119 15.52 0.78 -3.05
N LEU A 120 16.61 0.95 -3.81
CA LEU A 120 17.89 1.49 -3.35
C LEU A 120 17.77 2.73 -2.45
N ARG A 121 16.86 3.65 -2.79
CA ARG A 121 16.67 4.93 -2.09
C ARG A 121 15.49 4.91 -1.12
N GLY A 122 15.03 3.73 -0.75
CA GLY A 122 13.97 3.53 0.23
C GLY A 122 12.57 3.68 -0.35
N TRP A 123 11.75 4.49 0.30
CA TRP A 123 10.30 4.50 0.17
C TRP A 123 9.76 5.88 -0.21
N THR A 124 8.69 5.95 -1.00
CA THR A 124 8.07 7.22 -1.41
C THR A 124 6.55 7.12 -1.56
N TYR A 125 5.83 8.19 -1.25
CA TYR A 125 4.42 8.33 -1.64
C TYR A 125 4.24 8.85 -3.06
N ASP A 126 5.26 9.54 -3.58
CA ASP A 126 5.27 10.16 -4.90
C ASP A 126 6.37 9.49 -5.71
N HIS A 127 6.03 8.34 -6.30
CA HIS A 127 6.97 7.55 -7.07
C HIS A 127 7.07 8.10 -8.49
N GLU A 128 8.30 8.15 -8.99
CA GLU A 128 8.63 8.59 -10.33
C GLU A 128 9.54 7.56 -11.01
N THR A 129 9.45 7.48 -12.34
CA THR A 129 10.35 6.63 -13.13
C THR A 129 11.82 6.92 -12.79
N ALA A 130 12.57 5.85 -12.50
CA ALA A 130 13.99 5.88 -12.16
C ALA A 130 14.36 6.63 -10.85
N ASP A 131 13.41 6.87 -9.95
CA ASP A 131 13.70 7.43 -8.62
C ASP A 131 14.43 6.43 -7.68
N HIS A 132 14.39 5.14 -8.03
CA HIS A 132 14.88 3.99 -7.26
C HIS A 132 14.27 3.86 -5.86
N ARG A 133 13.02 4.26 -5.70
CA ARG A 133 12.24 4.13 -4.47
C ARG A 133 11.07 3.17 -4.68
N THR A 134 10.67 2.49 -3.61
CA THR A 134 9.48 1.64 -3.59
C THR A 134 8.27 2.48 -3.19
N PRO A 135 7.15 2.40 -3.93
CA PRO A 135 5.95 3.15 -3.59
C PRO A 135 5.35 2.71 -2.25
N ILE A 136 4.90 3.67 -1.45
CA ILE A 136 4.20 3.43 -0.19
C ILE A 136 2.70 3.32 -0.48
N GLY A 137 2.06 2.25 0.00
CA GLY A 137 0.62 2.12 -0.15
C GLY A 137 0.05 0.73 0.13
N VAL A 138 -1.21 0.58 -0.28
CA VAL A 138 -1.93 -0.70 -0.29
C VAL A 138 -2.32 -0.97 -1.73
N PHE A 139 -1.83 -2.08 -2.28
CA PHE A 139 -2.00 -2.43 -3.69
C PHE A 139 -2.50 -3.87 -3.81
N GLY A 140 -3.38 -4.14 -4.78
CA GLY A 140 -3.81 -5.50 -5.07
C GLY A 140 -2.68 -6.37 -5.63
N LEU A 141 -2.80 -7.68 -5.41
CA LEU A 141 -1.93 -8.70 -5.99
C LEU A 141 -2.80 -9.65 -6.81
N THR A 142 -2.90 -9.43 -8.12
CA THR A 142 -3.85 -10.17 -8.96
C THR A 142 -3.19 -11.13 -9.92
N ASP A 143 -1.93 -10.90 -10.28
CA ASP A 143 -1.26 -11.59 -11.37
C ASP A 143 0.14 -12.01 -10.96
N ALA A 144 0.56 -13.17 -11.42
CA ALA A 144 1.88 -13.73 -11.22
C ALA A 144 2.51 -14.12 -12.56
N GLY A 145 3.80 -14.43 -12.53
CA GLY A 145 4.49 -14.94 -13.69
C GLY A 145 5.94 -15.23 -13.39
N GLY A 146 6.73 -15.46 -14.43
CA GLY A 146 8.17 -15.63 -14.30
C GLY A 146 8.76 -16.45 -15.42
N LYS A 147 10.09 -16.54 -15.42
CA LYS A 147 10.82 -17.34 -16.40
C LYS A 147 10.64 -18.84 -16.20
N LEU A 148 10.48 -19.25 -14.94
CA LEU A 148 10.35 -20.65 -14.56
C LEU A 148 8.88 -21.07 -14.50
N PRO A 149 8.60 -22.38 -14.62
CA PRO A 149 7.25 -22.91 -14.48
C PRO A 149 6.59 -22.54 -13.17
N ASP A 150 5.27 -22.37 -13.21
CA ASP A 150 4.42 -22.11 -12.05
C ASP A 150 4.72 -23.09 -10.89
N PRO A 151 5.10 -22.60 -9.69
CA PRO A 151 5.35 -23.45 -8.53
C PRO A 151 4.07 -23.98 -7.85
N GLY A 152 2.88 -23.72 -8.41
CA GLY A 152 1.58 -24.15 -7.91
C GLY A 152 0.71 -23.01 -7.37
N THR A 153 0.80 -21.82 -7.96
CA THR A 153 -0.01 -20.66 -7.56
C THR A 153 -1.48 -20.83 -7.94
N ARG A 154 -2.35 -20.09 -7.23
CA ARG A 154 -3.76 -19.91 -7.61
C ARG A 154 -4.00 -18.65 -8.42
N LEU A 155 -3.02 -17.74 -8.45
CA LEU A 155 -3.08 -16.56 -9.30
C LEU A 155 -2.91 -16.98 -10.77
N PRO A 156 -3.48 -16.24 -11.74
CA PRO A 156 -3.05 -16.32 -13.13
C PRO A 156 -1.52 -16.20 -13.20
N TYR A 157 -0.86 -17.15 -13.88
CA TYR A 157 0.59 -17.21 -13.99
C TYR A 157 1.02 -17.19 -15.46
N ASP A 158 1.73 -16.15 -15.86
CA ASP A 158 2.31 -16.04 -17.19
C ASP A 158 3.77 -16.53 -17.18
N GLN A 159 4.05 -17.59 -17.94
CA GLN A 159 5.40 -18.14 -18.05
C GLN A 159 6.01 -17.76 -19.40
N GLU A 160 7.01 -16.87 -19.38
CA GLU A 160 7.64 -16.37 -20.59
C GLU A 160 9.15 -16.18 -20.43
N ALA A 161 9.90 -16.40 -21.51
CA ALA A 161 11.35 -16.18 -21.50
C ALA A 161 11.74 -14.69 -21.31
N ALA A 162 10.80 -13.78 -21.57
CA ALA A 162 10.96 -12.33 -21.42
C ALA A 162 11.09 -11.87 -19.96
N PHE A 163 10.76 -12.72 -18.98
CA PHE A 163 11.10 -12.51 -17.58
C PHE A 163 12.60 -12.73 -17.34
N ASP A 164 13.44 -11.85 -17.87
CA ASP A 164 14.89 -11.92 -17.73
C ASP A 164 15.44 -10.61 -17.18
N ALA A 165 16.36 -10.73 -16.22
CA ALA A 165 17.08 -9.61 -15.64
C ALA A 165 18.58 -9.79 -15.90
N PRO A 166 19.11 -9.28 -17.04
CA PRO A 166 20.52 -9.37 -17.33
C PRO A 166 21.33 -8.33 -16.54
N GLY A 167 22.63 -8.58 -16.40
CA GLY A 167 23.57 -7.61 -15.83
C GLY A 167 23.75 -7.72 -14.31
N THR A 168 24.21 -6.62 -13.72
CA THR A 168 24.58 -6.49 -12.31
C THR A 168 23.76 -5.41 -11.63
N GLY A 169 23.39 -5.65 -10.36
CA GLY A 169 22.70 -4.69 -9.52
C GLY A 169 23.63 -3.61 -8.97
N PHE A 170 23.12 -2.84 -8.00
CA PHE A 170 23.80 -1.64 -7.51
C PHE A 170 25.05 -1.94 -6.69
N GLU A 171 25.16 -3.14 -6.13
CA GLU A 171 26.29 -3.59 -5.32
C GLU A 171 27.21 -4.54 -6.10
N GLY A 172 26.98 -4.71 -7.41
CA GLY A 172 27.74 -5.60 -8.29
C GLY A 172 27.26 -7.06 -8.25
N GLU A 173 26.16 -7.33 -7.55
CA GLU A 173 25.52 -8.63 -7.49
C GLU A 173 24.86 -9.00 -8.84
N PRO A 174 24.85 -10.28 -9.25
CA PRO A 174 24.21 -10.68 -10.49
C PRO A 174 22.69 -10.60 -10.40
N LEU A 175 22.02 -10.00 -11.39
CA LEU A 175 20.54 -9.94 -11.46
C LEU A 175 19.92 -11.19 -12.09
N LYS A 176 20.74 -12.09 -12.63
CA LYS A 176 20.27 -13.32 -13.26
C LYS A 176 19.43 -14.14 -12.27
N GLY A 177 18.19 -14.45 -12.67
CA GLY A 177 17.25 -15.24 -11.87
C GLY A 177 16.31 -14.40 -11.00
N SER A 178 16.47 -13.07 -10.95
CA SER A 178 15.56 -12.22 -10.16
C SER A 178 14.10 -12.35 -10.56
N PHE A 179 13.82 -12.60 -11.84
CA PHE A 179 12.47 -12.77 -12.38
C PHE A 179 12.12 -14.23 -12.70
N ASP A 180 12.82 -15.19 -12.08
CA ASP A 180 12.43 -16.60 -12.16
C ASP A 180 10.97 -16.81 -11.72
N HIS A 181 10.55 -16.03 -10.71
CA HIS A 181 9.17 -15.92 -10.24
C HIS A 181 8.87 -14.47 -9.82
N VAL A 182 7.69 -13.96 -10.17
CA VAL A 182 7.21 -12.62 -9.82
C VAL A 182 5.73 -12.66 -9.41
N VAL A 183 5.35 -11.74 -8.50
CA VAL A 183 3.96 -11.34 -8.26
C VAL A 183 3.85 -9.86 -8.58
N ALA A 184 2.93 -9.50 -9.47
CA ALA A 184 2.77 -8.12 -9.88
C ALA A 184 2.04 -7.30 -8.80
N ILE A 185 2.63 -6.18 -8.42
CA ILE A 185 2.00 -5.21 -7.52
C ILE A 185 1.16 -4.27 -8.38
N ASN A 186 -0.10 -4.07 -8.03
CA ASN A 186 -1.03 -3.22 -8.79
C ASN A 186 -0.79 -1.71 -8.54
N TYR A 187 0.47 -1.29 -8.62
CA TYR A 187 0.89 0.10 -8.71
C TYR A 187 1.05 0.48 -10.19
N ASN A 188 0.31 1.50 -10.63
CA ASN A 188 0.33 2.04 -11.99
C ASN A 188 0.34 0.96 -13.10
N ARG A 189 -0.57 -0.01 -13.04
CA ARG A 189 -0.74 -1.04 -14.08
C ARG A 189 -2.21 -1.42 -14.22
N GLU A 190 -2.54 -2.09 -15.31
CA GLU A 190 -3.84 -2.76 -15.48
C GLU A 190 -3.82 -4.11 -14.73
N PRO A 191 -4.68 -4.35 -13.72
CA PRO A 191 -4.83 -5.64 -13.06
C PRO A 191 -5.50 -6.69 -13.96
N GLY A 192 -5.19 -7.97 -13.78
CA GLY A 192 -5.81 -9.06 -14.54
C GLY A 192 -5.15 -9.31 -15.90
N THR A 193 -4.06 -8.61 -16.19
CA THR A 193 -3.21 -8.85 -17.36
C THR A 193 -1.85 -9.41 -16.91
N THR A 194 -1.08 -9.95 -17.85
CA THR A 194 0.28 -10.44 -17.57
C THR A 194 1.11 -9.37 -16.83
N PRO A 195 2.00 -9.76 -15.90
CA PRO A 195 2.98 -8.83 -15.33
C PRO A 195 3.84 -8.09 -16.38
N LEU A 196 3.95 -8.61 -17.60
CA LEU A 196 4.65 -8.00 -18.74
C LEU A 196 3.80 -6.95 -19.50
N ASP A 197 2.58 -6.68 -19.06
CA ASP A 197 1.77 -5.58 -19.59
C ASP A 197 2.32 -4.23 -19.09
N TRP A 198 2.76 -3.41 -20.04
CA TRP A 198 3.36 -2.11 -19.80
C TRP A 198 2.35 -0.95 -19.79
N THR A 199 1.04 -1.22 -19.78
CA THR A 199 0.01 -0.18 -19.64
C THR A 199 0.18 0.58 -18.32
N ARG A 200 0.25 1.92 -18.37
CA ARG A 200 0.45 2.82 -17.20
C ARG A 200 -0.68 3.86 -17.10
N PRO A 201 -1.79 3.55 -16.40
CA PRO A 201 -2.94 4.47 -16.31
C PRO A 201 -2.68 5.81 -15.62
N LEU A 202 -1.65 5.89 -14.77
CA LEU A 202 -1.21 7.13 -14.09
C LEU A 202 -0.11 7.87 -14.86
N GLY A 203 0.20 7.45 -16.10
CA GLY A 203 1.26 8.03 -16.93
C GLY A 203 2.62 7.33 -16.75
N ASP A 204 3.47 7.43 -17.76
CA ASP A 204 4.80 6.82 -17.78
C ASP A 204 5.75 7.48 -16.76
N GLU A 205 5.52 8.74 -16.41
CA GLU A 205 6.31 9.50 -15.43
C GLU A 205 6.21 8.90 -14.02
N LYS A 206 5.09 8.26 -13.70
CA LYS A 206 4.86 7.61 -12.40
C LYS A 206 5.49 6.22 -12.30
N GLY A 207 6.17 5.74 -13.34
CA GLY A 207 6.82 4.44 -13.35
C GLY A 207 5.84 3.27 -13.30
N GLY A 208 6.34 2.05 -13.17
CA GLY A 208 5.52 0.84 -13.06
C GLY A 208 6.39 -0.39 -13.17
N GLY A 209 5.79 -1.57 -13.39
CA GLY A 209 6.55 -2.82 -13.36
C GLY A 209 7.12 -3.12 -11.96
N ILE A 210 6.41 -2.68 -10.92
CA ILE A 210 6.78 -2.94 -9.53
C ILE A 210 6.27 -4.33 -9.16
N TRP A 211 7.18 -5.22 -8.77
CA TRP A 211 6.88 -6.62 -8.47
C TRP A 211 7.38 -7.00 -7.08
N ILE A 212 6.84 -8.10 -6.56
CA ILE A 212 7.55 -8.93 -5.58
C ILE A 212 8.29 -10.02 -6.38
N HIS A 213 9.61 -10.13 -6.27
CA HIS A 213 10.40 -11.05 -7.08
C HIS A 213 11.51 -11.76 -6.28
N VAL A 214 12.26 -12.64 -6.95
CA VAL A 214 13.37 -13.38 -6.34
C VAL A 214 14.53 -12.45 -6.03
N ASP A 215 15.00 -12.50 -4.79
CA ASP A 215 16.11 -11.70 -4.28
C ASP A 215 17.44 -12.07 -4.96
N HIS A 216 18.19 -11.05 -5.37
CA HIS A 216 19.52 -11.15 -5.97
C HIS A 216 20.64 -10.78 -5.00
N GLY A 217 20.32 -10.47 -3.75
CA GLY A 217 21.29 -10.18 -2.68
C GLY A 217 21.61 -8.69 -2.52
N GLY A 218 20.84 -7.79 -3.13
CA GLY A 218 21.05 -6.35 -3.07
C GLY A 218 19.75 -5.54 -3.26
N PRO A 219 19.84 -4.20 -3.21
CA PRO A 219 18.69 -3.32 -3.40
C PRO A 219 18.07 -3.43 -4.78
N THR A 220 16.75 -3.26 -4.86
CA THR A 220 16.02 -3.29 -6.14
C THR A 220 15.98 -1.90 -6.80
N GLN A 221 15.45 -1.84 -8.02
CA GLN A 221 15.12 -0.57 -8.68
C GLN A 221 13.81 0.07 -8.19
N GLY A 222 13.08 -0.58 -7.27
CA GLY A 222 11.77 -0.14 -6.79
C GLY A 222 10.85 -1.29 -6.35
N CYS A 223 11.14 -2.51 -6.81
CA CYS A 223 10.46 -3.75 -6.42
C CYS A 223 10.70 -4.13 -4.94
N VAL A 224 10.01 -5.19 -4.50
CA VAL A 224 10.33 -5.91 -3.26
C VAL A 224 10.94 -7.26 -3.63
N ALA A 225 12.08 -7.61 -3.03
CA ALA A 225 12.77 -8.87 -3.30
C ALA A 225 12.69 -9.81 -2.09
N LEU A 226 12.37 -11.08 -2.34
CA LEU A 226 12.32 -12.16 -1.34
C LEU A 226 13.19 -13.33 -1.79
N LYS A 227 13.79 -14.04 -0.84
CA LYS A 227 14.50 -15.29 -1.14
C LYS A 227 13.60 -16.26 -1.92
N LEU A 228 14.18 -17.02 -2.85
CA LEU A 228 13.46 -17.92 -3.76
C LEU A 228 12.47 -18.85 -3.05
N GLU A 229 12.85 -19.39 -1.89
CA GLU A 229 12.01 -20.29 -1.11
C GLU A 229 10.76 -19.58 -0.59
N ARG A 230 10.91 -18.32 -0.16
CA ARG A 230 9.80 -17.47 0.30
C ARG A 230 8.94 -16.96 -0.84
N MET A 231 9.55 -16.72 -2.00
CA MET A 231 8.81 -16.37 -3.22
C MET A 231 7.87 -17.51 -3.65
N LYS A 232 8.36 -18.76 -3.60
CA LYS A 232 7.52 -19.95 -3.88
C LYS A 232 6.43 -20.14 -2.83
N GLU A 233 6.77 -19.99 -1.56
CA GLU A 233 5.80 -20.05 -0.45
C GLU A 233 4.69 -18.98 -0.62
N LEU A 234 5.07 -17.75 -0.95
CA LEU A 234 4.14 -16.66 -1.24
C LEU A 234 3.20 -17.01 -2.40
N LEU A 235 3.74 -17.47 -3.53
CA LEU A 235 2.95 -17.81 -4.72
C LEU A 235 1.91 -18.90 -4.44
N VAL A 236 2.28 -19.93 -3.69
CA VAL A 236 1.36 -21.03 -3.31
C VAL A 236 0.30 -20.56 -2.31
N TRP A 237 0.66 -19.63 -1.43
CA TRP A 237 -0.25 -19.11 -0.39
C TRP A 237 -1.29 -18.12 -0.94
N LEU A 238 -0.92 -17.27 -1.91
CA LEU A 238 -1.82 -16.27 -2.48
C LEU A 238 -3.04 -16.91 -3.15
N ASP A 239 -4.23 -16.46 -2.76
CA ASP A 239 -5.51 -16.95 -3.26
C ASP A 239 -6.32 -15.77 -3.79
N PRO A 240 -6.60 -15.69 -5.11
CA PRO A 240 -7.33 -14.56 -5.69
C PRO A 240 -8.74 -14.41 -5.10
N ALA A 241 -9.37 -15.49 -4.63
CA ALA A 241 -10.68 -15.43 -3.99
C ALA A 241 -10.66 -14.68 -2.64
N LYS A 242 -9.47 -14.55 -2.03
CA LYS A 242 -9.24 -13.82 -0.77
C LYS A 242 -8.87 -12.35 -0.98
N GLN A 243 -8.90 -11.86 -2.22
CA GLN A 243 -8.57 -10.49 -2.61
C GLN A 243 -7.26 -10.00 -1.99
N PRO A 244 -6.13 -10.68 -2.29
CA PRO A 244 -4.88 -10.41 -1.62
C PRO A 244 -4.34 -9.02 -1.97
N VAL A 245 -3.74 -8.38 -0.97
CA VAL A 245 -3.07 -7.08 -1.12
C VAL A 245 -1.64 -7.15 -0.59
N VAL A 246 -0.79 -6.24 -1.06
CA VAL A 246 0.44 -5.85 -0.37
C VAL A 246 0.20 -4.51 0.34
N VAL A 247 0.62 -4.44 1.60
CA VAL A 247 0.73 -3.19 2.37
C VAL A 247 2.22 -2.93 2.54
N MET A 248 2.75 -1.88 1.92
CA MET A 248 4.20 -1.66 1.90
C MET A 248 4.59 -0.21 2.15
N GLY A 249 5.67 -0.02 2.90
CA GLY A 249 6.18 1.29 3.29
C GLY A 249 7.22 1.20 4.40
N ASP A 250 7.89 2.31 4.69
CA ASP A 250 8.71 2.41 5.88
C ASP A 250 7.85 2.39 7.16
N ALA A 251 8.50 2.04 8.27
CA ALA A 251 7.93 1.98 9.59
C ALA A 251 7.10 3.22 10.02
N ALA A 252 7.56 4.43 9.73
CA ALA A 252 6.87 5.66 10.12
C ALA A 252 5.66 5.95 9.22
N ALA A 253 5.78 5.67 7.93
CA ALA A 253 4.70 5.83 6.98
C ALA A 253 3.50 4.92 7.30
N LEU A 254 3.74 3.63 7.57
CA LEU A 254 2.67 2.66 7.80
C LEU A 254 1.92 2.85 9.12
N ARG A 255 2.49 3.59 10.08
CA ARG A 255 1.84 3.93 11.37
C ARG A 255 0.81 5.04 11.29
N ARG A 256 0.67 5.71 10.14
CA ARG A 256 -0.34 6.75 9.90
C ARG A 256 -1.70 6.13 9.58
#